data_AF-A0A661AJ27-F1
#
_entry.id   AF-A0A661AJ27-F1
#
_cell.length_a   1.000
_cell.length_b   1.000
_cell.length_c   1.000
_cell.angle_alpha   90.00
_cell.angle_beta   90.00
_cell.angle_gamma   90.00
#
_symmetry.space_group_name_H-M   'P 1'
#
loop_
_entity.id
_entity.type
_entity.pdbx_description
1 polymer ?
#
loop_
_entity_poly.entity_id
_entity_poly.type
_entity_poly.pdbx_seq_one_letter_code
_entity_poly.pdbx_strand_id
1 'polypeptide(L)'
;IHISSSFRFLRNESDERITSYSVSPSFTRSLFRYFPLSFSGEYRGEYHVFQDTSFLKDEKSVRASIRTTFYGLSNFGIYPFERFRSVYTPSVSFSYSFPSQTSPWGKKTFGWSLRYVLQAKREDKKYDLLTANFSGSYLFEDTTWSDIQVSMTTGMENLRGELSGKIKKGDFTLQKFSLRIKFRDWNADLSWNPKTPAFTGGLSGRLKLTPRWTGNFTGRYDFLEGELVSARLSLTRDLHCWELRLSWNMMGENQNLEISLHLKRIPEIKIEKGIFEELLP
;
A
#
# COMPACT_ATOMS: atom_id res chain seq x y z
N ILE A 1 -23.91 20.55 13.59
CA ILE A 1 -22.83 21.38 13.04
C ILE A 1 -21.58 21.01 13.81
N HIS A 2 -20.61 20.35 13.16
CA HIS A 2 -19.31 20.13 13.79
C HIS A 2 -18.38 21.26 13.36
N ILE A 3 -17.79 21.97 14.33
CA ILE A 3 -16.80 23.00 14.12
C ILE A 3 -15.52 22.50 14.76
N SER A 4 -14.49 22.26 13.95
CA SER A 4 -13.14 21.95 14.41
C SER A 4 -12.23 23.14 14.11
N SER A 5 -11.47 23.59 15.11
CA SER A 5 -10.47 24.64 14.98
C SER A 5 -9.10 24.12 15.42
N SER A 6 -8.06 24.39 14.66
CA SER A 6 -6.67 24.07 15.03
C SER A 6 -5.77 25.30 14.93
N PHE A 7 -4.93 25.51 15.94
CA PHE A 7 -3.92 26.57 15.98
C PHE A 7 -2.52 25.94 16.00
N ARG A 8 -1.63 26.39 15.12
CA ARG A 8 -0.22 25.94 15.09
C ARG A 8 0.70 27.15 14.96
N PHE A 9 1.65 27.26 15.88
CA PHE A 9 2.72 28.26 15.88
C PHE A 9 4.01 27.62 15.39
N LEU A 10 4.62 28.19 14.36
CA LEU A 10 5.95 27.81 13.89
C LEU A 10 6.82 29.06 13.92
N ARG A 11 7.94 29.00 14.66
CA ARG A 11 8.98 30.03 14.65
C ARG A 11 10.14 29.48 13.81
N ASN A 12 10.41 30.12 12.69
CA ASN A 12 11.53 29.73 11.82
C ASN A 12 12.82 30.47 12.24
N GLU A 13 14.00 29.99 11.82
CA GLU A 13 15.30 30.62 12.12
C GLU A 13 15.45 32.03 11.52
N SER A 14 14.54 32.42 10.62
CA SER A 14 14.50 33.69 9.89
C SER A 14 13.46 34.69 10.45
N ASP A 15 13.39 34.92 11.77
CA ASP A 15 12.52 35.91 12.48
C ASP A 15 11.02 36.02 12.06
N GLU A 16 10.54 35.09 11.23
CA GLU A 16 9.17 35.05 10.71
C GLU A 16 8.28 34.34 11.73
N ARG A 17 7.18 34.99 12.10
CA ARG A 17 6.13 34.39 12.94
C ARG A 17 4.90 34.10 12.08
N ILE A 18 4.51 32.84 12.05
CA ILE A 18 3.31 32.39 11.32
C ILE A 18 2.27 31.91 12.34
N THR A 19 1.09 32.51 12.30
CA THR A 19 -0.09 32.06 13.06
C THR A 19 -1.12 31.51 12.09
N SER A 20 -1.43 30.21 12.21
CA SER A 20 -2.41 29.54 11.37
C SER A 20 -3.73 29.34 12.13
N TYR A 21 -4.85 29.53 11.43
CA TYR A 21 -6.18 29.22 11.93
C TYR A 21 -7.01 28.55 10.83
N SER A 22 -7.90 27.65 11.23
CA SER A 22 -8.80 26.95 10.31
C SER A 22 -10.18 26.73 10.92
N VAL A 23 -11.20 26.77 10.07
CA VAL A 23 -12.60 26.50 10.42
C VAL A 23 -13.23 25.69 9.29
N SER A 24 -13.76 24.51 9.62
CA SER A 24 -14.30 23.58 8.60
C SER A 24 -15.74 23.15 8.93
N PRO A 25 -16.75 24.02 8.76
CA PRO A 25 -18.12 23.67 9.08
C PRO A 25 -18.64 22.58 8.14
N SER A 26 -19.40 21.62 8.66
CA SER A 26 -20.09 20.62 7.85
C SER A 26 -21.50 20.33 8.36
N PHE A 27 -22.38 20.02 7.41
CA PHE A 27 -23.71 19.50 7.69
C PHE A 27 -24.15 18.54 6.59
N THR A 28 -25.01 17.58 6.93
CA THR A 28 -25.58 16.63 5.97
C THR A 28 -27.08 16.64 6.12
N ARG A 29 -27.79 16.67 4.99
CA ARG A 29 -29.25 16.57 4.93
C ARG A 29 -29.61 15.55 3.87
N SER A 30 -30.51 14.64 4.20
CA SER A 30 -30.99 13.67 3.20
C SER A 30 -31.91 14.38 2.20
N LEU A 31 -31.53 14.36 0.92
CA LEU A 31 -32.44 14.57 -0.21
C LEU A 31 -33.26 13.28 -0.36
N PHE A 32 -34.56 13.36 -0.10
CA PHE A 32 -35.40 12.18 0.05
C PHE A 32 -34.81 11.20 1.09
N ARG A 33 -35.24 9.92 1.08
CA ARG A 33 -34.74 8.90 2.02
C ARG A 33 -33.38 8.30 1.63
N TYR A 34 -32.94 8.46 0.38
CA TYR A 34 -31.88 7.62 -0.21
C TYR A 34 -30.60 8.37 -0.62
N PHE A 35 -30.62 9.71 -0.64
CA PHE A 35 -29.50 10.50 -1.14
C PHE A 35 -29.04 11.52 -0.09
N PRO A 36 -28.08 11.17 0.79
CA PRO A 36 -27.52 12.15 1.70
C PRO A 36 -26.74 13.21 0.91
N LEU A 37 -27.16 14.45 1.04
CA LEU A 37 -26.49 15.63 0.52
C LEU A 37 -25.66 16.24 1.63
N SER A 38 -24.34 16.20 1.47
CA SER A 38 -23.38 16.74 2.42
C SER A 38 -22.83 18.06 1.90
N PHE A 39 -22.85 19.07 2.76
CA PHE A 39 -22.21 20.35 2.54
C PHE A 39 -21.08 20.54 3.54
N SER A 40 -19.95 21.02 3.05
CA SER A 40 -18.81 21.39 3.88
C SER A 40 -18.22 22.70 3.40
N GLY A 41 -17.85 23.57 4.33
CA GLY A 41 -17.00 24.71 4.08
C GLY A 41 -15.63 24.47 4.69
N GLU A 42 -14.63 25.19 4.17
CA GLU A 42 -13.31 25.28 4.76
C GLU A 42 -12.82 26.71 4.62
N TYR A 43 -12.35 27.26 5.74
CA TYR A 43 -11.65 28.52 5.80
C TYR A 43 -10.33 28.29 6.49
N ARG A 44 -9.22 28.67 5.84
CA ARG A 44 -7.89 28.62 6.40
C ARG A 44 -7.25 29.98 6.21
N GLY A 45 -6.68 30.53 7.27
CA GLY A 45 -5.89 31.75 7.20
C GLY A 45 -4.55 31.59 7.90
N GLU A 46 -3.55 32.25 7.36
CA GLU A 46 -2.18 32.31 7.85
C GLU A 46 -1.81 33.77 7.97
N TYR A 47 -1.56 34.21 9.21
CA TYR A 47 -1.08 35.54 9.51
C TYR A 47 0.44 35.48 9.61
N HIS A 48 1.12 36.14 8.67
CA HIS A 48 2.57 36.23 8.61
C HIS A 48 3.01 37.58 9.18
N VAL A 49 3.97 37.53 10.09
CA VAL A 49 4.65 38.71 10.62
C VAL A 49 6.14 38.55 10.35
N PHE A 50 6.69 39.50 9.59
CA PHE A 50 8.11 39.57 9.29
C PHE A 50 8.60 41.00 9.52
N GLN A 51 9.48 41.17 10.51
CA GLN A 51 9.93 42.49 10.97
C GLN A 51 8.73 43.42 11.27
N ASP A 52 8.56 44.51 10.52
CA ASP A 52 7.47 45.49 10.67
C ASP A 52 6.30 45.28 9.68
N THR A 53 6.41 44.27 8.81
CA THR A 53 5.36 43.96 7.83
C THR A 53 4.51 42.79 8.28
N SER A 54 3.20 42.93 8.09
CA SER A 54 2.26 41.84 8.30
C SER A 54 1.36 41.68 7.09
N PHE A 55 1.08 40.43 6.73
CA PHE A 55 0.11 40.12 5.70
C PHE A 55 -0.69 38.88 6.10
N LEU A 56 -1.96 38.88 5.69
CA LEU A 56 -2.83 37.74 5.86
C LEU A 56 -2.92 36.99 4.55
N LYS A 57 -2.62 35.69 4.55
CA LYS A 57 -2.94 34.78 3.46
C LYS A 57 -4.17 33.98 3.84
N ASP A 58 -5.19 33.95 2.99
CA ASP A 58 -6.39 33.17 3.25
C ASP A 58 -6.83 32.32 2.06
N GLU A 59 -7.43 31.18 2.39
CA GLU A 59 -8.01 30.23 1.45
C GLU A 59 -9.41 29.87 1.95
N LYS A 60 -10.39 29.95 1.07
CA LYS A 60 -11.77 29.58 1.37
C LYS A 60 -12.23 28.56 0.34
N SER A 61 -12.95 27.54 0.76
CA SER A 61 -13.61 26.61 -0.14
C SER A 61 -14.96 26.16 0.40
N VAL A 62 -15.86 25.83 -0.51
CA VAL A 62 -17.14 25.18 -0.22
C VAL A 62 -17.31 23.97 -1.10
N ARG A 63 -17.95 22.92 -0.57
CA ARG A 63 -18.21 21.68 -1.27
C ARG A 63 -19.62 21.19 -0.98
N ALA A 64 -20.32 20.79 -2.02
CA ALA A 64 -21.54 20.01 -1.95
C ALA A 64 -21.26 18.62 -2.54
N SER A 65 -21.76 17.56 -1.91
CA SER A 65 -21.57 16.20 -2.40
C SER A 65 -22.75 15.32 -2.11
N ILE A 66 -23.01 14.39 -3.03
CA ILE A 66 -23.99 13.33 -2.87
C ILE A 66 -23.22 12.02 -2.96
N ARG A 67 -23.43 11.15 -1.97
CA ARG A 67 -22.86 9.81 -1.94
C ARG A 67 -23.96 8.84 -1.55
N THR A 68 -24.14 7.78 -2.31
CA THR A 68 -25.13 6.74 -1.98
C THR A 68 -24.50 5.36 -2.09
N THR A 69 -25.19 4.32 -1.62
CA THR A 69 -24.71 2.95 -1.66
C THR A 69 -25.81 2.03 -2.21
N PHE A 70 -25.49 1.32 -3.27
CA PHE A 70 -26.34 0.30 -3.89
C PHE A 70 -25.76 -1.08 -3.61
N TYR A 71 -26.65 -2.04 -3.32
CA TYR A 71 -26.29 -3.43 -3.05
C TYR A 71 -26.86 -4.34 -4.15
N GLY A 72 -25.99 -5.13 -4.76
CA GLY A 72 -26.35 -6.28 -5.59
C GLY A 72 -26.01 -7.56 -4.83
N LEU A 73 -26.93 -8.53 -4.83
CA LEU A 73 -26.71 -9.85 -4.21
C LEU A 73 -26.73 -10.90 -5.31
N SER A 74 -25.74 -11.79 -5.33
CA SER A 74 -25.78 -12.95 -6.21
C SER A 74 -26.71 -14.02 -5.62
N ASN A 75 -27.41 -14.71 -6.50
CA ASN A 75 -28.20 -15.89 -6.15
C ASN A 75 -27.37 -17.19 -6.23
N PHE A 76 -26.10 -17.09 -6.60
CA PHE A 76 -25.18 -18.21 -6.75
C PHE A 76 -23.90 -18.00 -5.95
N GLY A 77 -23.26 -19.12 -5.58
CA GLY A 77 -21.93 -19.19 -5.00
C GLY A 77 -20.99 -19.97 -5.93
N ILE A 78 -19.69 -19.83 -5.69
CA ILE A 78 -18.65 -20.63 -6.35
C ILE A 78 -17.74 -21.11 -5.22
N TYR A 79 -17.62 -22.44 -5.06
CA TYR A 79 -16.81 -23.03 -4.01
C TYR A 79 -15.41 -22.38 -3.96
N PRO A 80 -14.92 -21.92 -2.79
CA PRO A 80 -15.43 -22.14 -1.43
C PRO A 80 -16.42 -21.07 -0.90
N PHE A 81 -16.94 -20.19 -1.75
CA PHE A 81 -17.84 -19.10 -1.37
C PHE A 81 -19.32 -19.43 -1.65
N GLU A 82 -20.19 -19.12 -0.70
CA GLU A 82 -21.63 -19.40 -0.75
C GLU A 82 -22.41 -18.36 -1.57
N ARG A 83 -22.05 -17.09 -1.42
CA ARG A 83 -22.72 -15.95 -2.07
C ARG A 83 -21.76 -14.80 -2.24
N PHE A 84 -22.04 -13.96 -3.23
CA PHE A 84 -21.34 -12.72 -3.51
C PHE A 84 -22.26 -11.53 -3.29
N ARG A 85 -21.67 -10.42 -2.85
CA ARG A 85 -22.34 -9.14 -2.69
C ARG A 85 -21.52 -8.07 -3.38
N SER A 86 -22.16 -7.39 -4.32
CA SER A 86 -21.65 -6.23 -5.03
C SER A 86 -22.10 -4.97 -4.31
N VAL A 87 -21.15 -4.14 -3.86
CA VAL A 87 -21.45 -2.87 -3.20
C VAL A 87 -20.94 -1.72 -4.08
N TYR A 88 -21.85 -0.92 -4.61
CA TYR A 88 -21.53 0.24 -5.44
C TYR A 88 -21.76 1.51 -4.62
N THR A 89 -20.75 2.35 -4.51
CA THR A 89 -20.82 3.62 -3.80
C THR A 89 -20.45 4.76 -4.76
N PRO A 90 -21.39 5.17 -5.64
CA PRO A 90 -21.18 6.35 -6.47
C PRO A 90 -21.21 7.60 -5.60
N SER A 91 -20.39 8.58 -5.98
CA SER A 91 -20.41 9.91 -5.40
C SER A 91 -20.17 10.96 -6.46
N VAL A 92 -20.91 12.05 -6.38
CA VAL A 92 -20.62 13.27 -7.13
C VAL A 92 -20.40 14.40 -6.15
N SER A 93 -19.52 15.33 -6.49
CA SER A 93 -19.26 16.49 -5.66
C SER A 93 -18.93 17.70 -6.50
N PHE A 94 -19.48 18.84 -6.12
CA PHE A 94 -19.09 20.13 -6.64
C PHE A 94 -18.32 20.87 -5.55
N SER A 95 -17.15 21.40 -5.89
CA SER A 95 -16.36 22.24 -4.98
C SER A 95 -16.02 23.56 -5.65
N TYR A 96 -16.09 24.64 -4.88
CA TYR A 96 -15.65 25.96 -5.27
C TYR A 96 -14.63 26.47 -4.27
N SER A 97 -13.42 26.71 -4.72
CA SER A 97 -12.39 27.46 -4.00
C SER A 97 -12.50 28.92 -4.40
N PHE A 98 -12.61 29.79 -3.40
CA PHE A 98 -12.71 31.23 -3.62
C PHE A 98 -11.35 31.80 -4.05
N PRO A 99 -11.36 32.97 -4.72
CA PRO A 99 -10.14 33.69 -5.00
C PRO A 99 -9.26 33.88 -3.75
N SER A 100 -7.97 33.70 -3.94
CA SER A 100 -6.92 33.98 -2.95
C SER A 100 -5.74 34.66 -3.64
N GLN A 101 -4.75 35.10 -2.85
CA GLN A 101 -3.52 35.68 -3.39
C GLN A 101 -2.77 34.73 -4.34
N THR A 102 -2.91 33.41 -4.16
CA THR A 102 -2.30 32.38 -5.00
C THR A 102 -3.20 31.91 -6.15
N SER A 103 -4.50 32.22 -6.11
CA SER A 103 -5.47 31.87 -7.15
C SER A 103 -6.47 33.03 -7.34
N PRO A 104 -6.15 34.04 -8.16
CA PRO A 104 -6.93 35.29 -8.23
C PRO A 104 -8.37 35.15 -8.72
N TRP A 105 -8.71 34.05 -9.40
CA TRP A 105 -10.03 33.85 -10.04
C TRP A 105 -10.88 32.78 -9.34
N GLY A 106 -10.34 32.12 -8.30
CA GLY A 106 -10.96 30.96 -7.69
C GLY A 106 -10.96 29.73 -8.61
N LYS A 107 -11.48 28.61 -8.11
CA LYS A 107 -11.48 27.33 -8.84
C LYS A 107 -12.76 26.54 -8.60
N LYS A 108 -13.42 26.10 -9.67
CA LYS A 108 -14.60 25.24 -9.64
C LYS A 108 -14.20 23.86 -10.13
N THR A 109 -14.61 22.84 -9.38
CA THR A 109 -14.35 21.45 -9.72
C THR A 109 -15.62 20.63 -9.55
N PHE A 110 -15.98 19.89 -10.59
CA PHE A 110 -16.96 18.81 -10.49
C PHE A 110 -16.21 17.49 -10.41
N GLY A 111 -16.25 16.82 -9.26
CA GLY A 111 -15.65 15.51 -9.06
C GLY A 111 -16.69 14.41 -9.07
N TRP A 112 -16.33 13.26 -9.63
CA TRP A 112 -17.10 12.03 -9.52
C TRP A 112 -16.19 10.90 -9.03
N SER A 113 -16.77 9.96 -8.30
CA SER A 113 -16.10 8.71 -7.98
C SER A 113 -17.10 7.57 -7.90
N LEU A 114 -16.64 6.37 -8.21
CA LEU A 114 -17.36 5.13 -8.02
C LEU A 114 -16.45 4.16 -7.29
N ARG A 115 -16.80 3.83 -6.06
CA ARG A 115 -16.20 2.71 -5.35
C ARG A 115 -17.07 1.47 -5.55
N TYR A 116 -16.47 0.41 -6.05
CA TYR A 116 -17.05 -0.92 -6.14
C TYR A 116 -16.34 -1.87 -5.19
N VAL A 117 -17.09 -2.64 -4.41
CA VAL A 117 -16.55 -3.71 -3.57
C VAL A 117 -17.27 -5.01 -3.89
N LEU A 118 -16.53 -6.03 -4.28
CA LEU A 118 -17.02 -7.40 -4.37
C LEU A 118 -16.71 -8.12 -3.07
N GLN A 119 -17.75 -8.45 -2.32
CA GLN A 119 -17.67 -9.23 -1.10
C GLN A 119 -18.11 -10.67 -1.36
N ALA A 120 -17.53 -11.61 -0.65
CA ALA A 120 -17.97 -13.00 -0.64
C ALA A 120 -18.23 -13.49 0.78
N LYS A 121 -19.23 -14.36 0.91
CA LYS A 121 -19.54 -15.06 2.15
C LYS A 121 -18.97 -16.47 2.07
N ARG A 122 -18.27 -16.90 3.12
CA ARG A 122 -17.86 -18.29 3.34
C ARG A 122 -18.06 -18.60 4.81
N GLU A 123 -18.87 -19.61 5.12
CA GLU A 123 -19.31 -19.91 6.48
C GLU A 123 -19.89 -18.63 7.11
N ASP A 124 -19.48 -18.24 8.33
CA ASP A 124 -19.96 -17.00 8.97
C ASP A 124 -19.08 -15.77 8.70
N LYS A 125 -18.06 -15.89 7.86
CA LYS A 125 -17.12 -14.80 7.56
C LYS A 125 -17.43 -14.13 6.21
N LYS A 126 -17.24 -12.81 6.19
CA LYS A 126 -17.31 -11.98 4.98
C LYS A 126 -15.90 -11.57 4.57
N TYR A 127 -15.62 -11.67 3.28
CA TYR A 127 -14.33 -11.34 2.67
C TYR A 127 -14.52 -10.29 1.59
N ASP A 128 -13.77 -9.20 1.64
CA ASP A 128 -13.69 -8.24 0.55
C ASP A 128 -12.70 -8.77 -0.49
N LEU A 129 -13.20 -9.36 -1.57
CA LEU A 129 -12.38 -10.01 -2.59
C LEU A 129 -11.70 -9.00 -3.51
N LEU A 130 -12.41 -7.94 -3.87
CA LEU A 130 -11.95 -6.90 -4.78
C LEU A 130 -12.55 -5.56 -4.36
N THR A 131 -11.73 -4.52 -4.29
CA THR A 131 -12.17 -3.13 -4.26
C THR A 131 -11.66 -2.44 -5.52
N ALA A 132 -12.55 -1.84 -6.30
CA ALA A 132 -12.21 -0.99 -7.42
C ALA A 132 -12.67 0.44 -7.15
N ASN A 133 -11.82 1.42 -7.38
CA ASN A 133 -12.16 2.83 -7.29
C ASN A 133 -11.89 3.47 -8.65
N PHE A 134 -12.89 4.18 -9.12
CA PHE A 134 -12.82 5.01 -10.31
C PHE A 134 -13.07 6.43 -9.87
N SER A 135 -12.25 7.37 -10.31
CA SER A 135 -12.52 8.78 -10.04
C SER A 135 -12.07 9.65 -11.19
N GLY A 136 -12.78 10.76 -11.35
CA GLY A 136 -12.43 11.78 -12.31
C GLY A 136 -12.97 13.11 -11.85
N SER A 137 -12.53 14.16 -12.53
CA SER A 137 -12.95 15.51 -12.24
C SER A 137 -13.00 16.34 -13.51
N TYR A 138 -13.86 17.34 -13.51
CA TYR A 138 -13.94 18.37 -14.52
C TYR A 138 -13.52 19.69 -13.88
N LEU A 139 -12.47 20.30 -14.44
CA LEU A 139 -11.98 21.61 -14.06
C LEU A 139 -12.64 22.63 -14.99
N PHE A 140 -13.41 23.56 -14.42
CA PHE A 140 -14.18 24.51 -15.22
C PHE A 140 -13.29 25.62 -15.80
N GLU A 141 -12.23 26.01 -15.10
CA GLU A 141 -11.30 27.06 -15.52
C GLU A 141 -10.55 26.66 -16.80
N ASP A 142 -10.11 25.40 -16.86
CA ASP A 142 -9.38 24.87 -18.01
C ASP A 142 -10.31 24.24 -19.05
N THR A 143 -11.62 24.15 -18.78
CA THR A 143 -12.62 23.43 -19.58
C THR A 143 -12.22 21.98 -19.91
N THR A 144 -11.50 21.32 -19.00
CA THR A 144 -10.91 20.00 -19.24
C THR A 144 -11.36 18.96 -18.22
N TRP A 145 -11.54 17.73 -18.71
CA TRP A 145 -11.63 16.55 -17.87
C TRP A 145 -10.25 16.10 -17.44
N SER A 146 -10.10 15.72 -16.17
CA SER A 146 -8.93 15.00 -15.71
C SER A 146 -8.89 13.60 -16.31
N ASP A 147 -7.69 13.03 -16.39
CA ASP A 147 -7.53 11.58 -16.61
C ASP A 147 -8.37 10.83 -15.55
N ILE A 148 -9.02 9.73 -15.95
CA ILE A 148 -9.81 8.91 -15.03
C ILE A 148 -8.84 8.04 -14.25
N GLN A 149 -8.77 8.23 -12.93
CA GLN A 149 -7.96 7.40 -12.06
C GLN A 149 -8.68 6.08 -11.79
N VAL A 150 -7.95 4.98 -11.92
CA VAL A 150 -8.42 3.62 -11.64
C VAL A 150 -7.50 3.01 -10.61
N SER A 151 -8.06 2.50 -9.51
CA SER A 151 -7.33 1.67 -8.56
C SER A 151 -8.13 0.43 -8.21
N MET A 152 -7.50 -0.73 -8.32
CA MET A 152 -8.08 -2.02 -7.96
C MET A 152 -7.19 -2.66 -6.91
N THR A 153 -7.79 -3.18 -5.85
CA THR A 153 -7.09 -3.95 -4.83
C THR A 153 -7.82 -5.24 -4.55
N THR A 154 -7.08 -6.32 -4.37
CA THR A 154 -7.60 -7.59 -3.85
C THR A 154 -6.88 -7.90 -2.54
N GLY A 155 -7.60 -8.46 -1.58
CA GLY A 155 -7.08 -8.64 -0.23
C GLY A 155 -7.78 -9.76 0.52
N MET A 156 -7.21 -10.96 0.43
CA MET A 156 -7.42 -12.06 1.37
C MET A 156 -6.14 -12.28 2.18
N GLU A 157 -6.20 -13.17 3.17
CA GLU A 157 -5.03 -13.53 4.00
C GLU A 157 -3.83 -13.98 3.14
N ASN A 158 -4.11 -14.75 2.09
CA ASN A 158 -3.11 -15.38 1.23
C ASN A 158 -2.98 -14.76 -0.16
N LEU A 159 -3.74 -13.71 -0.44
CA LEU A 159 -3.75 -13.05 -1.75
C LEU A 159 -3.86 -11.55 -1.55
N ARG A 160 -2.86 -10.80 -1.97
CA ARG A 160 -2.92 -9.35 -1.99
C ARG A 160 -2.51 -8.86 -3.36
N GLY A 161 -3.25 -7.93 -3.92
CA GLY A 161 -2.92 -7.36 -5.20
C GLY A 161 -3.36 -5.92 -5.27
N GLU A 162 -2.65 -5.16 -6.09
CA GLU A 162 -2.93 -3.77 -6.39
C GLU A 162 -2.66 -3.57 -7.88
N LEU A 163 -3.58 -2.88 -8.53
CA LEU A 163 -3.42 -2.35 -9.87
C LEU A 163 -3.86 -0.90 -9.82
N SER A 164 -3.02 0.00 -10.30
CA SER A 164 -3.39 1.40 -10.49
C SER A 164 -3.04 1.86 -11.88
N GLY A 165 -3.85 2.76 -12.41
CA GLY A 165 -3.62 3.33 -13.71
C GLY A 165 -4.56 4.49 -13.96
N LYS A 166 -4.44 5.03 -15.17
CA LYS A 166 -5.26 6.15 -15.61
C LYS A 166 -5.80 5.90 -17.00
N ILE A 167 -7.03 6.35 -17.25
CA ILE A 167 -7.62 6.31 -18.60
C ILE A 167 -7.60 7.73 -19.15
N LYS A 168 -6.98 7.91 -20.31
CA LYS A 168 -6.93 9.17 -21.04
C LYS A 168 -7.43 8.95 -22.46
N LYS A 169 -8.53 9.61 -22.85
CA LYS A 169 -9.15 9.48 -24.18
C LYS A 169 -9.44 8.03 -24.62
N GLY A 170 -9.74 7.15 -23.66
CA GLY A 170 -10.01 5.72 -23.92
C GLY A 170 -8.80 4.80 -23.71
N ASP A 171 -7.58 5.35 -23.72
CA ASP A 171 -6.37 4.56 -23.52
C ASP A 171 -6.05 4.40 -22.03
N PHE A 172 -5.90 3.15 -21.58
CA PHE A 172 -5.48 2.84 -20.23
C PHE A 172 -3.96 2.80 -20.13
N THR A 173 -3.40 3.64 -19.27
CA THR A 173 -1.98 3.60 -18.88
C THR A 173 -1.86 2.99 -17.49
N LEU A 174 -1.25 1.80 -17.42
CA LEU A 174 -0.90 1.17 -16.15
C LEU A 174 0.16 2.03 -15.44
N GLN A 175 -0.03 2.29 -14.15
CA GLN A 175 0.90 3.06 -13.32
C GLN A 175 1.59 2.19 -12.27
N LYS A 176 0.92 1.13 -11.82
CA LYS A 176 1.47 0.18 -10.87
C LYS A 176 0.71 -1.13 -10.99
N PHE A 177 1.43 -2.23 -10.90
CA PHE A 177 0.84 -3.53 -10.66
C PHE A 177 1.68 -4.25 -9.60
N SER A 178 1.01 -4.85 -8.63
CA SER A 178 1.66 -5.75 -7.68
C SER A 178 0.70 -6.86 -7.29
N LEU A 179 1.21 -8.07 -7.17
CA LEU A 179 0.47 -9.24 -6.75
C LEU A 179 1.35 -10.03 -5.80
N ARG A 180 0.79 -10.49 -4.69
CA ARG A 180 1.44 -11.36 -3.73
C ARG A 180 0.50 -12.50 -3.39
N ILE A 181 1.02 -13.71 -3.51
CA ILE A 181 0.34 -14.94 -3.18
C ILE A 181 1.15 -15.63 -2.10
N LYS A 182 0.50 -15.98 -0.99
CA LYS A 182 1.08 -16.80 0.07
C LYS A 182 0.49 -18.19 0.02
N PHE A 183 1.35 -19.20 -0.05
CA PHE A 183 0.94 -20.60 0.02
C PHE A 183 1.81 -21.33 1.04
N ARG A 184 1.21 -21.69 2.19
CA ARG A 184 1.91 -22.29 3.33
C ARG A 184 3.10 -21.40 3.76
N ASP A 185 4.31 -21.94 3.68
CA ASP A 185 5.56 -21.26 4.03
C ASP A 185 6.20 -20.52 2.84
N TRP A 186 5.50 -20.42 1.70
CA TRP A 186 5.96 -19.76 0.49
C TRP A 186 5.21 -18.47 0.20
N ASN A 187 5.93 -17.51 -0.35
CA ASN A 187 5.42 -16.25 -0.87
C ASN A 187 5.94 -16.11 -2.30
N ALA A 188 5.03 -15.91 -3.23
CA ALA A 188 5.33 -15.48 -4.58
C ALA A 188 4.83 -14.05 -4.75
N ASP A 189 5.61 -13.20 -5.40
CA ASP A 189 5.20 -11.85 -5.74
C ASP A 189 5.53 -11.51 -7.19
N LEU A 190 4.68 -10.69 -7.79
CA LEU A 190 4.87 -10.08 -9.10
C LEU A 190 4.71 -8.57 -8.91
N SER A 191 5.56 -7.78 -9.55
CA SER A 191 5.54 -6.33 -9.44
C SER A 191 5.95 -5.68 -10.75
N TRP A 192 5.23 -4.64 -11.15
CA TRP A 192 5.57 -3.80 -12.29
C TRP A 192 5.37 -2.33 -11.93
N ASN A 193 6.36 -1.51 -12.28
CA ASN A 193 6.35 -0.06 -12.07
C ASN A 193 7.03 0.65 -13.25
N PRO A 194 6.40 1.65 -13.89
CA PRO A 194 6.98 2.31 -15.07
C PRO A 194 8.17 3.23 -14.73
N LYS A 195 8.36 3.64 -13.47
CA LYS A 195 9.50 4.49 -13.06
C LYS A 195 10.83 3.74 -12.97
N THR A 196 10.74 2.45 -12.69
CA THR A 196 11.84 1.49 -12.70
C THR A 196 11.33 0.37 -13.59
N PRO A 197 11.34 0.53 -14.93
CA PRO A 197 10.62 -0.30 -15.89
C PRO A 197 11.12 -1.75 -15.81
N ALA A 198 10.69 -2.43 -14.77
CA ALA A 198 11.16 -3.71 -14.27
C ALA A 198 9.90 -4.48 -13.96
N PHE A 199 9.72 -5.60 -14.64
CA PHE A 199 8.66 -6.54 -14.32
C PHE A 199 9.33 -7.62 -13.48
N THR A 200 9.21 -7.52 -12.17
CA THR A 200 9.95 -8.39 -11.25
C THR A 200 9.05 -9.48 -10.66
N GLY A 201 9.59 -10.69 -10.60
CA GLY A 201 8.99 -11.82 -9.89
C GLY A 201 9.85 -12.23 -8.72
N GLY A 202 9.27 -12.30 -7.53
CA GLY A 202 9.89 -12.82 -6.32
C GLY A 202 9.33 -14.18 -5.95
N LEU A 203 10.19 -15.07 -5.49
CA LEU A 203 9.79 -16.31 -4.83
C LEU A 203 10.62 -16.46 -3.57
N SER A 204 9.95 -16.62 -2.43
CA SER A 204 10.62 -16.87 -1.15
C SER A 204 9.87 -17.90 -0.35
N GLY A 205 10.58 -18.75 0.38
CA GLY A 205 9.90 -19.70 1.25
C GLY A 205 10.82 -20.67 1.95
N ARG A 206 10.22 -21.34 2.95
CA ARG A 206 10.90 -22.38 3.73
C ARG A 206 10.75 -23.74 3.06
N LEU A 207 11.87 -24.45 2.97
CA LEU A 207 11.96 -25.83 2.54
C LEU A 207 12.07 -26.72 3.79
N LYS A 208 11.17 -27.67 3.97
CA LYS A 208 11.32 -28.74 4.96
C LYS A 208 11.75 -30.01 4.22
N LEU A 209 13.06 -30.23 4.13
CA LEU A 209 13.61 -31.35 3.36
C LEU A 209 13.50 -32.67 4.14
N THR A 210 13.93 -32.66 5.41
CA THR A 210 13.79 -33.79 6.35
C THR A 210 13.66 -33.24 7.78
N PRO A 211 13.31 -34.02 8.82
CA PRO A 211 13.16 -33.52 10.19
C PRO A 211 14.38 -32.79 10.76
N ARG A 212 15.58 -33.12 10.28
CA ARG A 212 16.84 -32.47 10.69
C ARG A 212 17.38 -31.48 9.66
N TRP A 213 16.70 -31.28 8.54
CA TRP A 213 17.10 -30.33 7.49
C TRP A 213 16.03 -29.28 7.25
N THR A 214 16.37 -28.03 7.51
CA THR A 214 15.53 -26.88 7.16
C THR A 214 16.24 -26.04 6.12
N GLY A 215 15.52 -25.57 5.12
CA GLY A 215 16.03 -24.68 4.10
C GLY A 215 15.20 -23.41 3.99
N ASN A 216 15.80 -22.37 3.43
CA ASN A 216 15.14 -21.15 3.01
C ASN A 216 15.64 -20.77 1.64
N PHE A 217 14.72 -20.50 0.72
CA PHE A 217 15.02 -20.01 -0.61
C PHE A 217 14.47 -18.60 -0.76
N THR A 218 15.23 -17.74 -1.41
CA THR A 218 14.78 -16.43 -1.88
C THR A 218 15.36 -16.18 -3.25
N GLY A 219 14.50 -15.89 -4.23
CA GLY A 219 14.89 -15.55 -5.59
C GLY A 219 14.08 -14.36 -6.09
N ARG A 220 14.70 -13.54 -6.93
CA ARG A 220 14.06 -12.47 -7.69
C ARG A 220 14.56 -12.46 -9.11
N TYR A 221 13.64 -12.38 -10.06
CA TYR A 221 13.89 -12.36 -11.50
C TYR A 221 13.27 -11.10 -12.12
N ASP A 222 13.95 -10.49 -13.09
CA ASP A 222 13.40 -9.41 -13.91
C ASP A 222 13.01 -9.98 -15.28
N PHE A 223 11.71 -10.01 -15.56
CA PHE A 223 11.15 -10.53 -16.79
C PHE A 223 11.32 -9.60 -17.99
N LEU A 224 11.65 -8.31 -17.80
CA LEU A 224 11.89 -7.39 -18.92
C LEU A 224 13.31 -7.55 -19.48
N GLU A 225 14.31 -7.57 -18.59
CA GLU A 225 15.70 -7.81 -18.98
C GLU A 225 16.01 -9.30 -19.19
N GLY A 226 15.15 -10.19 -18.69
CA GLY A 226 15.36 -11.63 -18.79
C GLY A 226 16.43 -12.15 -17.83
N GLU A 227 16.76 -11.37 -16.81
CA GLU A 227 17.88 -11.64 -15.91
C GLU A 227 17.43 -12.01 -14.50
N LEU A 228 18.17 -12.93 -13.88
CA LEU A 228 18.02 -13.20 -12.46
C LEU A 228 18.65 -12.01 -11.70
N VAL A 229 17.92 -11.43 -10.75
CA VAL A 229 18.38 -10.26 -9.97
C VAL A 229 19.07 -10.71 -8.69
N SER A 230 18.52 -11.72 -8.03
CA SER A 230 19.09 -12.31 -6.82
C SER A 230 18.58 -13.72 -6.64
N ALA A 231 19.42 -14.61 -6.11
CA ALA A 231 19.01 -15.94 -5.67
C ALA A 231 19.91 -16.40 -4.53
N ARG A 232 19.28 -16.85 -3.45
CA ARG A 232 19.97 -17.34 -2.26
C ARG A 232 19.25 -18.57 -1.73
N LEU A 233 20.05 -19.59 -1.44
CA LEU A 233 19.62 -20.80 -0.75
C LEU A 233 20.37 -20.90 0.57
N SER A 234 19.66 -21.06 1.67
CA SER A 234 20.25 -21.33 2.98
C SER A 234 19.72 -22.67 3.50
N LEU A 235 20.60 -23.58 3.89
CA LEU A 235 20.25 -24.87 4.47
C LEU A 235 20.88 -24.99 5.87
N THR A 236 20.15 -25.58 6.78
CA THR A 236 20.60 -25.85 8.14
C THR A 236 20.31 -27.30 8.48
N ARG A 237 21.34 -28.03 8.93
CA ARG A 237 21.22 -29.40 9.42
C ARG A 237 21.49 -29.47 10.91
N ASP A 238 20.55 -30.08 11.63
CA ASP A 238 20.74 -30.46 13.02
C ASP A 238 21.55 -31.77 13.11
N LEU A 239 22.71 -31.70 13.77
CA LEU A 239 23.63 -32.81 14.04
C LEU A 239 23.71 -33.13 15.53
N HIS A 240 22.65 -32.88 16.30
CA HIS A 240 22.56 -33.02 17.76
C HIS A 240 23.33 -31.93 18.53
N CYS A 241 24.63 -32.13 18.80
CA CYS A 241 25.46 -31.13 19.48
C CYS A 241 25.98 -30.04 18.53
N TRP A 242 25.91 -30.31 17.22
CA TRP A 242 26.40 -29.43 16.18
C TRP A 242 25.28 -28.97 15.24
N GLU A 243 25.48 -27.83 14.61
CA GLU A 243 24.61 -27.28 13.57
C GLU A 243 25.45 -26.92 12.36
N LEU A 244 25.15 -27.56 11.23
CA LEU A 244 25.76 -27.21 9.96
C LEU A 244 24.88 -26.19 9.25
N ARG A 245 25.46 -25.06 8.83
CA ARG A 245 24.82 -24.03 8.01
C ARG A 245 25.51 -23.95 6.66
N LEU A 246 24.71 -23.98 5.61
CA LEU A 246 25.12 -23.77 4.23
C LEU A 246 24.40 -22.52 3.73
N SER A 247 25.11 -21.56 3.15
CA SER A 247 24.51 -20.39 2.52
C SER A 247 25.13 -20.19 1.15
N TRP A 248 24.33 -20.40 0.11
CA TRP A 248 24.74 -20.24 -1.28
C TRP A 248 24.05 -19.02 -1.89
N ASN A 249 24.84 -18.00 -2.23
CA ASN A 249 24.40 -16.88 -3.06
C ASN A 249 24.74 -17.21 -4.52
N MET A 250 23.72 -17.35 -5.36
CA MET A 250 23.83 -17.87 -6.72
C MET A 250 23.97 -16.76 -7.78
N MET A 251 24.06 -15.49 -7.37
CA MET A 251 23.98 -14.33 -8.28
C MET A 251 25.15 -13.36 -8.18
N GLY A 252 25.52 -12.77 -9.32
CA GLY A 252 26.60 -11.78 -9.49
C GLY A 252 27.98 -12.40 -9.67
N GLU A 253 29.00 -11.54 -9.81
CA GLU A 253 30.43 -11.94 -9.92
C GLU A 253 30.99 -12.54 -8.63
N ASN A 254 30.30 -12.34 -7.49
CA ASN A 254 30.65 -12.86 -6.17
C ASN A 254 29.69 -13.96 -5.71
N GLN A 255 29.47 -14.96 -6.58
CA GLN A 255 28.85 -16.21 -6.13
C GLN A 255 29.66 -16.76 -4.95
N ASN A 256 29.00 -16.96 -3.81
CA ASN A 256 29.66 -17.39 -2.60
C ASN A 256 28.89 -18.54 -1.95
N LEU A 257 29.62 -19.61 -1.66
CA LEU A 257 29.15 -20.73 -0.86
C LEU A 257 29.84 -20.67 0.50
N GLU A 258 29.07 -20.30 1.52
CA GLU A 258 29.53 -20.28 2.90
C GLU A 258 29.07 -21.56 3.61
N ILE A 259 30.04 -22.24 4.25
CA ILE A 259 29.81 -23.42 5.07
C ILE A 259 30.29 -23.11 6.48
N SER A 260 29.38 -23.16 7.45
CA SER A 260 29.69 -22.87 8.85
C SER A 260 29.22 -24.03 9.72
N LEU A 261 30.07 -24.46 10.64
CA LEU A 261 29.75 -25.49 11.63
C LEU A 261 29.76 -24.86 13.03
N HIS A 262 28.61 -24.87 13.69
CA HIS A 262 28.42 -24.26 15.01
C HIS A 262 28.19 -25.34 16.08
N LEU A 263 28.83 -25.19 17.23
CA LEU A 263 28.55 -26.01 18.41
C LEU A 263 27.31 -25.45 19.12
N LYS A 264 26.22 -26.23 19.20
CA LYS A 264 24.98 -25.85 19.92
C LYS A 264 25.05 -26.17 21.41
N ARG A 265 25.75 -27.24 21.75
CA ARG A 265 25.96 -27.72 23.13
C ARG A 265 27.31 -28.40 23.20
N ILE A 266 28.03 -28.20 24.31
CA ILE A 266 29.29 -28.90 24.56
C ILE A 266 29.01 -30.40 24.55
N PRO A 267 29.58 -31.17 23.61
CA PRO A 267 29.46 -32.62 23.64
C PRO A 267 30.14 -33.12 24.90
N GLU A 268 29.62 -34.19 25.51
CA GLU A 268 30.34 -34.87 26.59
C GLU A 268 31.64 -35.44 26.01
N ILE A 269 32.73 -34.69 26.14
CA ILE A 269 34.05 -35.15 25.73
C ILE A 269 34.50 -36.12 26.82
N LYS A 270 34.36 -37.42 26.58
CA LYS A 270 35.14 -38.42 27.32
C LYS A 270 36.59 -38.28 26.87
N ILE A 271 37.40 -37.62 27.67
CA ILE A 271 38.85 -37.60 27.51
C ILE A 271 39.36 -38.95 27.98
N GLU A 272 39.76 -39.83 27.06
CA GLU A 272 40.50 -41.05 27.40
C GLU A 272 41.99 -40.72 27.56
N LYS A 273 42.61 -41.28 28.61
CA LYS A 273 43.96 -40.94 29.11
C LYS A 273 45.10 -41.09 28.08
N GLY A 274 44.90 -41.78 26.96
CA GLY A 274 45.99 -42.10 26.02
C GLY A 274 46.54 -40.93 25.22
N ILE A 275 45.77 -39.86 24.97
CA ILE A 275 46.18 -38.77 24.06
C ILE A 275 47.25 -37.85 24.68
N PHE A 276 47.38 -37.84 26.01
CA PHE A 276 48.38 -37.02 26.70
C PHE A 276 49.69 -37.77 27.04
N GLU A 277 49.76 -39.09 26.85
CA GLU A 277 50.98 -39.87 27.11
C GLU A 277 51.99 -39.83 25.94
N GLU A 278 51.57 -39.49 24.71
CA GLU A 278 52.48 -39.38 23.54
C GLU A 278 53.13 -37.99 23.37
N LEU A 279 52.72 -36.98 24.16
CA LEU A 279 53.22 -35.59 24.04
C LEU A 279 54.19 -35.17 25.16
N LEU A 280 54.59 -36.10 26.02
CA LEU A 280 55.60 -35.86 27.06
C LEU A 280 56.67 -36.97 26.98
N PRO A 281 57.93 -36.67 26.64
CA PRO A 281 59.06 -37.51 27.03
C PRO A 281 59.30 -37.44 28.55
#